data_AF-A0A0A9A3J8-F1
#
_entry.id   AF-A0A0A9A3J8-F1
#
_cell.length_a   1.000
_cell.length_b   1.000
_cell.length_c   1.000
_cell.angle_alpha   90.00
_cell.angle_beta   90.00
_cell.angle_gamma   90.00
#
_symmetry.space_group_name_H-M   'P 1'
#
loop_
_entity.id
_entity.type
_entity.pdbx_description
1 polymer ?
#
loop_
_entity_poly.entity_id
_entity_poly.type
_entity_poly.pdbx_seq_one_letter_code
_entity_poly.pdbx_strand_id
1 'polypeptide(L)' 'MIEYKEVLILVDSGNSHSFVNSNTTLQLRAQRTPIKPLTVRIADGGTLSCNFELKQCEWWV' A
#
# COMPACT_ATOMS: atom_id res chain seq x y z
N MET A 1 -0.73 11.10 -7.59
CA MET A 1 -1.19 10.11 -8.58
C MET A 1 -0.37 8.84 -8.49
N ILE A 2 -0.95 7.70 -8.84
CA ILE A 2 -0.26 6.43 -9.08
C ILE A 2 -0.70 5.95 -10.47
N GLU A 3 0.23 5.67 -11.38
CA GLU A 3 -0.11 5.19 -12.74
C GLU A 3 -1.18 6.06 -13.42
N TYR A 4 -1.02 7.40 -13.35
CA TYR A 4 -1.94 8.40 -13.91
C TYR A 4 -3.36 8.40 -13.34
N LYS A 5 -3.59 7.72 -12.19
CA LYS A 5 -4.86 7.73 -11.48
C LYS A 5 -4.73 8.58 -10.21
N GLU A 6 -5.75 9.38 -9.95
CA GLU A 6 -5.86 10.12 -8.69
C GLU A 6 -6.13 9.14 -7.56
N VAL A 7 -5.33 9.26 -6.50
CA VAL A 7 -5.42 8.43 -5.30
C VAL A 7 -5.19 9.36 -4.11
N LEU A 8 -5.99 9.18 -3.05
CA LEU A 8 -5.73 9.84 -1.78
C LEU A 8 -4.56 9.13 -1.08
N ILE A 9 -3.48 9.86 -0.84
CA ILE A 9 -2.27 9.34 -0.20
C ILE A 9 -2.10 10.04 1.14
N LEU A 10 -2.00 9.26 2.22
CA LEU A 10 -1.61 9.74 3.54
C LEU A 10 -0.09 9.62 3.66
N VAL A 11 0.59 10.77 3.77
CA VAL A 11 2.04 10.79 3.95
C VAL A 11 2.36 10.66 5.44
N ASP A 12 3.07 9.59 5.79
CA ASP A 12 3.48 9.29 7.16
C ASP A 12 4.96 8.93 7.20
N SER A 13 5.78 9.80 7.78
CA SER A 13 7.22 9.59 7.94
C SER A 13 7.59 8.69 9.12
N GLY A 14 6.62 8.33 9.98
CA GLY A 14 6.84 7.47 11.14
C GLY A 14 6.90 5.98 10.82
N ASN A 15 6.56 5.59 9.59
CA ASN A 15 6.51 4.20 9.16
C ASN A 15 7.61 3.87 8.14
N SER A 16 8.23 2.69 8.27
CA SER A 16 9.24 2.20 7.32
C SER A 16 8.65 1.66 6.03
N HIS A 17 7.34 1.42 6.00
CA HIS A 17 6.61 0.86 4.86
C HIS A 17 5.38 1.71 4.57
N SER A 18 5.06 1.84 3.29
CA SER A 18 3.77 2.38 2.83
C SER A 18 2.76 1.24 2.66
N PHE A 19 1.50 1.52 2.96
CA PHE A 19 0.41 0.55 2.82
C PHE A 19 -0.64 1.09 1.85
N VAL A 20 -1.22 0.19 1.05
CA VAL A 20 -2.28 0.52 0.09
C VAL A 20 -3.40 -0.49 0.22
N ASN A 21 -4.64 0.00 0.13
CA ASN A 21 -5.82 -0.86 0.16
C ASN A 21 -5.81 -1.82 -1.04
N SER A 22 -6.14 -3.09 -0.80
CA SER A 22 -6.17 -4.12 -1.85
C SER A 22 -7.13 -3.78 -3.01
N ASN A 23 -8.28 -3.16 -2.74
CA ASN A 23 -9.20 -2.71 -3.77
C ASN A 23 -8.58 -1.62 -4.67
N THR A 24 -7.82 -0.68 -4.09
CA THR A 24 -7.07 0.31 -4.86
C THR A 24 -6.06 -0.37 -5.79
N THR A 25 -5.32 -1.38 -5.30
CA THR A 25 -4.38 -2.13 -6.16
C THR A 25 -5.05 -2.81 -7.35
N LEU A 26 -6.29 -3.31 -7.17
CA LEU A 26 -7.07 -3.92 -8.23
C LEU A 26 -7.54 -2.88 -9.26
N GLN A 27 -8.03 -1.72 -8.80
CA GLN A 27 -8.45 -0.63 -9.69
C GLN A 27 -7.27 -0.03 -10.47
N LEU A 28 -6.10 0.06 -9.85
CA LEU A 28 -4.85 0.45 -10.50
C LEU A 28 -4.38 -0.60 -11.51
N ARG A 29 -4.85 -1.85 -11.41
CA ARG A 29 -4.30 -3.03 -12.12
C ARG A 29 -2.81 -3.21 -11.82
N ALA A 30 -2.41 -2.88 -10.60
CA ALA A 30 -1.02 -2.94 -10.18
C ALA A 30 -0.53 -4.39 -10.10
N GLN A 31 0.73 -4.62 -10.49
CA GLN A 31 1.35 -5.92 -10.34
C GLN A 31 1.68 -6.19 -8.87
N ARG A 32 1.03 -7.20 -8.29
CA ARG A 32 1.21 -7.61 -6.89
C ARG A 32 2.12 -8.82 -6.81
N THR A 33 3.22 -8.70 -6.07
CA THR A 33 4.10 -9.82 -5.78
C THR A 33 3.70 -10.44 -4.45
N PRO A 34 3.41 -11.76 -4.37
CA PRO A 34 3.16 -12.43 -3.10
C PRO A 34 4.38 -12.32 -2.18
N ILE A 35 4.14 -12.10 -0.89
CA ILE A 35 5.17 -12.06 0.15
C ILE A 35 4.82 -13.04 1.26
N LYS A 36 5.77 -13.29 2.16
CA LYS A 36 5.45 -13.93 3.44
C LYS A 36 4.43 -13.05 4.18
N PRO A 37 3.29 -13.60 4.64
CA PRO A 37 2.27 -12.82 5.34
C PRO A 37 2.87 -12.01 6.49
N LEU A 38 2.59 -10.71 6.48
CA LEU A 38 2.99 -9.76 7.51
C LEU A 38 1.74 -9.25 8.23
N THR A 39 1.78 -9.23 9.56
CA THR A 39 0.76 -8.55 10.37
C THR A 39 1.37 -7.28 10.92
N VAL A 40 0.78 -6.13 10.60
CA VAL A 40 1.23 -4.80 11.05
C VAL A 40 0.20 -4.24 12.02
N ARG A 41 0.66 -3.71 13.15
CA ARG A 41 -0.18 -2.98 14.09
C ARG A 41 -0.19 -1.50 13.72
N ILE A 42 -1.37 -0.92 13.55
CA ILE A 42 -1.54 0.48 13.16
C ILE A 42 -1.82 1.36 14.38
N ALA A 43 -1.80 2.68 14.18
CA ALA A 43 -1.82 3.67 15.25
C ALA A 43 -3.05 3.60 16.18
N ASP A 44 -4.22 3.22 15.64
CA ASP A 44 -5.45 3.04 16.42
C ASP A 44 -5.50 1.70 17.20
N GLY A 45 -4.41 0.92 17.14
CA GLY A 45 -4.30 -0.38 17.79
C GLY A 45 -4.83 -1.55 16.95
N GLY A 46 -5.46 -1.27 15.80
CA GLY A 46 -5.89 -2.27 14.83
C GLY A 46 -4.73 -3.00 14.15
N THR A 47 -5.06 -4.00 13.33
CA THR A 47 -4.07 -4.78 12.58
C THR A 47 -4.40 -4.87 11.11
N LEU A 48 -3.34 -4.84 10.28
CA LEU A 48 -3.40 -5.07 8.84
C LEU A 48 -2.67 -6.37 8.52
N SER A 49 -3.33 -7.24 7.74
CA SER A 49 -2.68 -8.43 7.16
C SER A 49 -2.26 -8.11 5.72
N CYS A 50 -0.96 -8.21 5.46
CA CYS A 50 -0.36 -7.94 4.16
C CYS A 50 0.19 -9.23 3.58
N ASN A 51 -0.32 -9.64 2.41
CA ASN A 51 0.11 -10.86 1.71
C ASN A 51 0.79 -10.56 0.37
N PHE A 52 0.83 -9.29 -0.03
CA PHE A 52 1.39 -8.84 -1.28
C PHE A 52 2.14 -7.52 -1.10
N GLU A 53 3.12 -7.28 -1.97
CA GLU A 53 3.82 -6.01 -2.12
C GLU A 53 3.76 -5.49 -3.55
N LEU A 54 3.93 -4.18 -3.71
CA LEU A 54 4.11 -3.50 -5.00
C LEU A 54 5.56 -3.01 -5.08
N LYS A 55 6.43 -3.73 -5.81
CA LYS A 55 7.88 -3.43 -5.84
C LYS A 55 8.24 -2.14 -6.57
N GLN A 56 7.43 -1.71 -7.54
CA GLN A 56 7.72 -0.57 -8.42
C GLN A 56 6.51 0.38 -8.45
N CYS A 57 6.06 0.81 -7.28
CA CYS A 57 4.94 1.74 -7.15
C CYS A 57 5.46 3.19 -7.15
N GLU A 58 5.60 3.78 -8.33
CA GLU A 58 5.94 5.20 -8.44
C GLU A 58 4.69 6.06 -8.25
N TRP A 59 4.85 7.15 -7.48
CA TRP A 59 3.79 8.12 -7.24
C TRP A 59 4.37 9.52 -7.24
N TRP A 60 3.56 10.48 -7.67
CA TRP A 60 3.92 11.90 -7.72
C TRP A 60 2.77 12.77 -7.21
N VAL A 61 3.11 13.98 -6.77
CA VAL A 61 2.13 15.01 -6.38
C VAL A 61 1.63 15.72 -7.62
#